data_AF-A0ABD6CFH0-F1
#
_entry.id   AF-A0ABD6CFH0-F1
#
_cell.length_a   1.000
_cell.length_b   1.000
_cell.length_c   1.000
_cell.angle_alpha   90.00
_cell.angle_beta   90.00
_cell.angle_gamma   90.00
#
_symmetry.space_group_name_H-M   'P 1'
#
loop_
_entity.id
_entity.type
_entity.pdbx_description
1 polymer ?
#
loop_
_entity_poly.entity_id
_entity_poly.type
_entity_poly.pdbx_seq_one_letter_code
_entity_poly.pdbx_strand_id
1 'polypeptide(L)'
;MDDTERVERRWKSHMESRDRHHALATPTDVEQWCSWLVTEFSIGHAYHPYWCRVEEFYDYLYWHTDHSHVYNPFLMAAAEYPAAGRIWEEKTSSLKWVAEDEW
;
A
#
# COMPACT_ATOMS: atom_id res chain seq x y z
N MET A 1 1.02 3.21 -20.67
CA MET A 1 0.24 2.64 -19.55
C MET A 1 0.39 3.60 -18.40
N ASP A 2 -0.72 4.08 -17.85
CA ASP A 2 -0.68 4.97 -16.69
C ASP A 2 -0.14 4.23 -15.46
N ASP A 3 0.51 4.94 -14.54
CA ASP A 3 1.06 4.36 -13.32
C ASP A 3 -0.05 3.73 -12.47
N THR A 4 -1.25 4.28 -12.49
CA THR A 4 -2.41 3.77 -11.75
C THR A 4 -2.88 2.43 -12.30
N GLU A 5 -3.06 2.34 -13.62
CA GLU A 5 -3.46 1.10 -14.29
C GLU A 5 -2.42 -0.02 -14.07
N ARG A 6 -1.13 0.34 -14.07
CA ARG A 6 -0.05 -0.61 -13.78
C ARG A 6 -0.11 -1.13 -12.35
N VAL A 7 -0.28 -0.25 -11.37
CA VAL A 7 -0.37 -0.60 -9.95
C VAL A 7 -1.61 -1.46 -9.69
N GLU A 8 -2.77 -1.04 -10.19
CA GLU A 8 -4.03 -1.76 -10.06
C GLU A 8 -3.91 -3.19 -10.60
N ARG A 9 -3.40 -3.35 -11.83
CA ARG A 9 -3.22 -4.67 -12.44
C ARG A 9 -2.31 -5.56 -11.59
N ARG A 10 -1.17 -5.04 -11.14
CA ARG A 10 -0.22 -5.84 -10.35
C ARG A 10 -0.79 -6.20 -8.97
N TRP A 11 -1.52 -5.30 -8.34
CA TRP A 11 -2.21 -5.57 -7.08
C TRP A 11 -3.27 -6.66 -7.23
N LYS A 12 -4.11 -6.56 -8.27
CA LYS A 12 -5.11 -7.60 -8.58
C LYS A 12 -4.47 -8.95 -8.81
N SER A 13 -3.41 -9.03 -9.61
CA SER A 13 -2.68 -10.29 -9.84
C SER A 13 -2.02 -10.84 -8.57
N HIS A 14 -1.47 -9.99 -7.71
CA HIS A 14 -0.90 -10.40 -6.41
C HIS A 14 -1.96 -11.06 -5.52
N MET A 15 -3.15 -10.47 -5.44
CA MET A 15 -4.25 -10.97 -4.62
C MET A 15 -4.89 -12.22 -5.24
N GLU A 16 -5.05 -12.27 -6.55
CA GLU A 16 -5.58 -13.43 -7.28
C GLU A 16 -4.68 -14.66 -7.13
N SER A 17 -3.34 -14.48 -7.14
CA SER A 17 -2.40 -15.59 -6.90
C SER A 17 -2.54 -16.23 -5.50
N ARG A 18 -3.31 -15.60 -4.60
CA ARG A 18 -3.63 -16.06 -3.25
C ARG A 18 -5.09 -16.45 -3.08
N ASP A 19 -5.83 -16.57 -4.18
CA ASP A 19 -7.27 -16.87 -4.22
C ASP A 19 -8.11 -15.91 -3.37
N ARG A 20 -7.76 -14.62 -3.42
CA ARG A 20 -8.47 -13.55 -2.68
C ARG A 20 -8.86 -12.41 -3.60
N HIS A 21 -10.05 -11.86 -3.34
CA HIS A 21 -10.47 -10.63 -3.99
C HIS A 21 -9.56 -9.47 -3.56
N HIS A 22 -9.18 -8.61 -4.50
CA HIS A 22 -8.23 -7.52 -4.27
C HIS A 22 -8.70 -6.46 -3.28
N ALA A 23 -10.00 -6.43 -2.98
CA ALA A 23 -10.63 -5.61 -1.95
C ALA A 23 -10.79 -6.37 -0.62
N LEU A 24 -10.16 -7.52 -0.39
CA LEU A 24 -10.28 -8.27 0.87
C LEU A 24 -8.90 -8.66 1.40
N ALA A 25 -7.91 -7.79 1.21
CA ALA A 25 -6.55 -8.09 1.63
C ALA A 25 -6.43 -8.15 3.15
N THR A 26 -5.63 -9.10 3.60
CA THR A 26 -5.17 -9.16 4.99
C THR A 26 -3.89 -8.36 5.15
N PRO A 27 -3.53 -7.95 6.39
CA PRO A 27 -2.22 -7.33 6.65
C PRO A 27 -1.04 -8.19 6.16
N THR A 28 -1.15 -9.52 6.25
CA THR A 28 -0.13 -10.45 5.74
C THR A 28 -0.01 -10.44 4.21
N ASP A 29 -1.09 -10.16 3.48
CA ASP A 29 -1.04 -10.01 2.02
C ASP A 29 -0.30 -8.74 1.61
N VAL A 30 -0.54 -7.67 2.36
CA VAL A 30 0.16 -6.41 2.17
C VAL A 30 1.64 -6.57 2.51
N GLU A 31 1.99 -7.28 3.58
CA GLU A 31 3.40 -7.51 3.90
C GLU A 31 4.13 -8.27 2.79
N GLN A 32 3.51 -9.32 2.23
CA GLN A 32 4.12 -10.07 1.13
C GLN A 32 4.28 -9.20 -0.13
N TRP A 33 3.31 -8.31 -0.38
CA TRP A 33 3.39 -7.33 -1.45
C TRP A 33 4.54 -6.34 -1.23
N CYS A 34 4.64 -5.79 -0.03
CA CYS A 34 5.68 -4.85 0.35
C CYS A 34 7.07 -5.50 0.31
N SER A 35 7.19 -6.74 0.78
CA SER A 35 8.41 -7.54 0.69
C SER A 35 8.90 -7.69 -0.75
N TRP A 36 7.98 -7.97 -1.68
CA TRP A 36 8.29 -7.99 -3.10
C TRP A 36 8.71 -6.61 -3.63
N LEU A 37 7.96 -5.55 -3.28
CA LEU A 37 8.28 -4.18 -3.72
C LEU A 37 9.66 -3.71 -3.27
N VAL A 38 10.03 -3.91 -2.00
CA VAL A 38 11.34 -3.47 -1.49
C VAL A 38 12.50 -4.33 -1.97
N THR A 39 12.22 -5.52 -2.52
CA THR A 39 13.21 -6.38 -3.15
C THR A 39 13.46 -5.95 -4.59
N GLU A 40 12.39 -5.65 -5.34
CA GLU A 40 12.48 -5.33 -6.77
C GLU A 40 12.75 -3.85 -7.07
N PHE A 41 12.38 -2.94 -6.16
CA PHE A 41 12.41 -1.50 -6.39
C PHE A 41 13.15 -0.75 -5.27
N SER A 42 13.56 0.48 -5.58
CA SER A 42 14.01 1.41 -4.55
C SER A 42 12.86 1.74 -3.59
N ILE A 43 13.19 2.11 -2.35
CA ILE A 43 12.16 2.40 -1.33
C ILE A 43 11.23 3.53 -1.76
N GLY A 44 11.77 4.60 -2.37
CA GLY A 44 10.96 5.70 -2.90
C GLY A 44 10.03 5.27 -4.03
N HIS A 45 10.42 4.30 -4.87
CA HIS A 45 9.54 3.79 -5.92
C HIS A 45 8.50 2.79 -5.38
N ALA A 46 8.85 2.00 -4.36
CA ALA A 46 7.91 1.16 -3.61
C ALA A 46 6.84 2.00 -2.90
N TYR A 47 7.24 3.14 -2.32
CA TYR A 47 6.35 4.16 -1.78
C TYR A 47 5.47 4.77 -2.88
N HIS A 48 6.08 5.42 -3.88
CA HIS A 48 5.39 6.05 -5.00
C HIS A 48 5.88 5.49 -6.35
N PRO A 49 5.05 4.75 -7.11
CA PRO A 49 3.59 4.84 -7.10
C PRO A 49 2.84 3.75 -6.31
N TYR A 50 3.49 2.68 -5.84
CA TYR A 50 2.78 1.45 -5.47
C TYR A 50 2.02 1.53 -4.15
N TRP A 51 2.67 1.94 -3.07
CA TRP A 51 2.03 2.01 -1.75
C TRP A 51 0.88 3.01 -1.75
N CYS A 52 1.13 4.28 -2.12
CA CYS A 52 0.12 5.34 -2.02
C CYS A 52 -1.18 4.98 -2.73
N ARG A 53 -1.08 4.47 -3.95
CA ARG A 53 -2.27 4.18 -4.78
C ARG A 53 -3.14 3.07 -4.19
N VAL A 54 -2.53 2.01 -3.63
CA VAL A 54 -3.32 0.91 -3.07
C VAL A 54 -3.84 1.27 -1.67
N GLU A 55 -3.06 1.99 -0.87
CA GLU A 55 -3.51 2.52 0.41
C GLU A 55 -4.72 3.45 0.24
N GLU A 56 -4.66 4.41 -0.70
CA GLU A 56 -5.77 5.32 -1.03
C GLU A 56 -7.02 4.57 -1.50
N PHE A 57 -6.85 3.45 -2.21
CA PHE A 57 -7.96 2.58 -2.58
C PHE A 57 -8.66 2.00 -1.34
N TYR A 58 -7.91 1.58 -0.31
CA TYR A 58 -8.49 1.09 0.93
C TYR A 58 -9.11 2.20 1.79
N ASP A 59 -8.56 3.42 1.75
CA ASP A 59 -9.19 4.58 2.36
C ASP A 59 -10.54 4.91 1.69
N TYR A 60 -10.64 4.77 0.38
CA TYR A 60 -11.90 4.89 -0.35
C TYR A 60 -12.90 3.79 0.06
N LEU A 61 -12.46 2.54 0.18
CA LEU A 61 -13.32 1.43 0.60
C LEU A 61 -13.88 1.59 2.01
N TYR A 62 -13.19 2.29 2.90
CA TYR A 62 -13.70 2.59 4.24
C TYR A 62 -15.03 3.37 4.20
N TRP A 63 -15.22 4.23 3.19
CA TRP A 63 -16.42 5.04 3.02
C TRP A 63 -17.44 4.45 2.04
N HIS A 64 -17.14 3.31 1.41
CA HIS A 64 -17.99 2.69 0.39
C HIS A 64 -18.70 1.43 0.92
N THR A 65 -19.96 1.23 0.51
CA THR A 65 -20.84 0.21 1.08
C THR A 65 -20.64 -1.21 0.55
N ASP A 66 -20.03 -1.36 -0.62
CA ASP A 66 -20.00 -2.65 -1.33
C ASP A 66 -19.00 -3.64 -0.73
N HIS A 67 -17.97 -3.15 -0.03
CA HIS A 67 -17.00 -3.96 0.69
C HIS A 67 -16.63 -3.25 2.00
N SER A 68 -17.39 -3.48 3.07
CA SER A 68 -17.16 -2.86 4.39
C SER A 68 -15.74 -3.17 4.90
N HIS A 69 -14.87 -2.16 4.84
CA HIS A 69 -13.57 -2.20 5.50
C HIS A 69 -13.70 -1.50 6.85
N VAL A 70 -13.40 -2.24 7.91
CA VAL A 70 -13.36 -1.67 9.27
C VAL A 70 -11.98 -1.06 9.57
N TYR A 71 -10.96 -1.46 8.81
CA TYR A 71 -9.58 -1.02 8.95
C TYR A 71 -8.88 -0.97 7.58
N ASN A 72 -7.80 -0.18 7.50
CA ASN A 72 -6.92 -0.17 6.33
C ASN A 72 -5.81 -1.24 6.50
N PRO A 73 -5.76 -2.28 5.66
CA PRO A 73 -4.79 -3.37 5.81
C PRO A 73 -3.34 -2.92 5.62
N PHE A 74 -3.08 -1.81 4.90
CA PHE A 74 -1.74 -1.25 4.74
C PHE A 74 -1.23 -0.62 6.03
N LEU A 75 -2.09 0.12 6.74
CA LEU A 75 -1.74 0.70 8.03
C LEU A 75 -1.52 -0.39 9.10
N MET A 76 -2.37 -1.43 9.10
CA MET A 76 -2.17 -2.59 9.97
C MET A 76 -0.85 -3.31 9.67
N ALA A 77 -0.55 -3.52 8.38
CA ALA A 77 0.68 -4.18 7.99
C ALA A 77 1.93 -3.36 8.36
N ALA A 78 1.90 -2.04 8.20
CA ALA A 78 3.00 -1.16 8.60
C ALA A 78 3.30 -1.24 10.11
N ALA A 79 2.28 -1.44 10.93
CA ALA A 79 2.43 -1.57 12.38
C ALA A 79 2.96 -2.95 12.81
N GLU A 80 2.63 -4.01 12.06
CA GLU A 80 2.89 -5.39 12.46
C GLU A 80 4.12 -6.02 11.78
N TYR A 81 4.51 -5.53 10.59
CA TYR A 81 5.47 -6.21 9.73
C TYR A 81 6.59 -5.31 9.19
N PRO A 82 7.79 -5.88 8.95
CA PRO A 82 8.98 -5.08 8.67
C PRO A 82 9.02 -4.47 7.26
N ALA A 83 8.59 -5.17 6.19
CA ALA A 83 8.70 -4.60 4.85
C ALA A 83 7.70 -3.46 4.64
N ALA A 84 6.46 -3.67 5.09
CA ALA A 84 5.44 -2.62 5.12
C ALA A 84 5.86 -1.45 6.01
N GLY A 85 6.39 -1.72 7.21
CA GLY A 85 6.90 -0.70 8.12
C GLY A 85 8.00 0.16 7.49
N ARG A 86 8.91 -0.44 6.72
CA ARG A 86 9.98 0.28 6.02
C ARG A 86 9.45 1.24 4.95
N ILE A 87 8.41 0.88 4.20
CA ILE A 87 7.79 1.78 3.22
C ILE A 87 7.04 2.90 3.94
N TRP A 88 6.40 2.59 5.08
CA TRP A 88 5.74 3.59 5.92
C TRP A 88 6.71 4.62 6.51
N GLU A 89 7.90 4.20 6.93
CA GLU A 89 8.97 5.10 7.37
C GLU A 89 9.40 6.07 6.26
N GLU A 90 9.50 5.59 5.02
CA GLU A 90 9.78 6.44 3.85
C GLU A 90 8.66 7.48 3.63
N LYS A 91 7.39 7.04 3.70
CA LYS A 91 6.22 7.93 3.58
C LYS A 91 6.22 9.01 4.65
N THR A 92 6.38 8.62 5.92
CA THR A 92 6.33 9.55 7.06
C THR A 92 7.53 10.49 7.09
N SER A 93 8.71 10.03 6.68
CA SER A 93 9.90 10.88 6.52
C SER A 93 9.69 11.89 5.40
N SER A 94 9.17 11.46 4.24
CA SER A 94 8.84 12.33 3.11
C SER A 94 7.83 13.42 3.49
N LEU A 95 6.84 13.09 4.33
CA LEU A 95 5.86 14.07 4.83
C LEU A 95 6.46 15.09 5.80
N LYS A 96 7.43 14.70 6.64
CA LYS A 96 8.09 15.64 7.56
C LYS A 96 8.82 16.76 6.83
N TRP A 97 9.51 16.44 5.74
CA TRP A 97 10.22 17.44 4.93
C TRP A 97 9.27 18.47 4.31
N VAL A 98 8.09 18.05 3.84
CA VAL A 98 7.08 18.98 3.30
C VAL A 98 6.57 19.92 4.38
N ALA A 99 6.35 19.42 5.60
CA ALA A 99 5.83 20.24 6.70
C ALA A 99 6.87 21.22 7.27
N GLU A 100 8.17 20.90 7.19
CA GLU A 100 9.26 21.76 7.66
C GLU A 100 9.55 22.91 6.68
N ASP A 101 9.25 22.76 5.39
CA ASP A 101 9.45 23.79 4.35
C ASP A 101 8.31 24.83 4.28
N GLU A 102 7.21 24.62 5.01
CA GLU A 102 6.02 25.51 5.01
C GLU A 102 6.01 26.56 6.15
N TRP A 103 7.07 26.65 6.97
CA TRP A 103 7.16 27.56 8.12
C TRP A 103 8.44 28.41 8.18
#